data_AF-A0A396S4G6-F1
#
_entry.id   AF-A0A396S4G6-F1
#
_cell.length_a   1.000
_cell.length_b   1.000
_cell.length_c   1.000
_cell.angle_alpha   90.00
_cell.angle_beta   90.00
_cell.angle_gamma   90.00
#
_symmetry.space_group_name_H-M   'P 1'
#
loop_
_entity.id
_entity.type
_entity.pdbx_description
1 polymer ?
#
loop_
_entity_poly.entity_id
_entity_poly.type
_entity_poly.pdbx_seq_one_letter_code
_entity_poly.pdbx_strand_id
1 'polypeptide(L)'
;MLKFAIMAVVGALMLGLGIWSLRTRAYTDRISPIEAAILKTTGADPLPISAGDQAWGRAQAWLMVGFGSAILALGGFIVALSLFEAE
;
A
#
# COMPACT_ATOMS: atom_id res chain seq x y z
N MET A 1 -7.22 -22.34 -4.80
CA MET A 1 -7.99 -21.41 -3.94
C MET A 1 -7.11 -20.53 -3.07
N LEU A 2 -6.26 -21.07 -2.18
CA LEU A 2 -5.44 -20.28 -1.23
C LEU A 2 -4.66 -19.12 -1.87
N LYS A 3 -3.98 -19.35 -3.01
CA LYS A 3 -3.23 -18.31 -3.74
C LYS A 3 -4.08 -17.10 -4.16
N PHE A 4 -5.33 -17.32 -4.55
CA PHE A 4 -6.24 -16.26 -5.00
C PHE A 4 -6.83 -15.49 -3.81
N ALA A 5 -7.07 -16.17 -2.69
CA ALA A 5 -7.43 -15.52 -1.43
C ALA A 5 -6.28 -14.64 -0.91
N ILE A 6 -5.03 -15.13 -0.98
CA ILE A 6 -3.83 -14.32 -0.66
C ILE A 6 -3.74 -13.10 -1.58
N MET A 7 -3.96 -13.26 -2.89
CA MET A 7 -3.99 -12.13 -3.81
C MET A 7 -5.06 -11.09 -3.42
N ALA A 8 -6.29 -11.52 -3.09
CA ALA A 8 -7.34 -10.61 -2.66
C ALA A 8 -6.94 -9.83 -1.39
N VAL A 9 -6.36 -10.51 -0.39
CA VAL A 9 -5.87 -9.88 0.84
C VAL A 9 -4.76 -8.87 0.54
N VAL A 10 -3.77 -9.25 -0.30
CA VAL A 10 -2.69 -8.34 -0.71
C VAL A 10 -3.23 -7.12 -1.44
N GLY A 11 -4.19 -7.30 -2.36
CA GLY A 11 -4.85 -6.21 -3.07
C GLY A 11 -5.57 -5.25 -2.11
N ALA A 12 -6.32 -5.77 -1.14
CA ALA A 12 -6.99 -4.97 -0.12
C ALA A 12 -6.01 -4.18 0.74
N LEU A 13 -4.89 -4.78 1.15
CA LEU A 13 -3.84 -4.10 1.92
C LEU A 13 -3.17 -3.00 1.10
N MET A 14 -2.81 -3.26 -0.15
CA MET A 14 -2.23 -2.25 -1.05
C MET A 14 -3.18 -1.07 -1.26
N LEU A 15 -4.45 -1.37 -1.54
CA LEU A 15 -5.48 -0.35 -1.71
C LEU A 15 -5.66 0.49 -0.44
N GLY A 16 -5.77 -0.16 0.72
CA GLY A 16 -5.92 0.50 2.01
C GLY A 16 -4.74 1.41 2.34
N LEU A 17 -3.51 0.94 2.15
CA LEU A 17 -2.29 1.73 2.37
C LEU A 17 -2.18 2.90 1.38
N GLY A 18 -2.53 2.69 0.11
CA GLY A 18 -2.56 3.74 -0.90
C GLY A 18 -3.55 4.86 -0.55
N ILE A 19 -4.80 4.50 -0.21
CA ILE A 19 -5.83 5.46 0.20
C ILE A 19 -5.41 6.20 1.48
N TRP A 20 -4.90 5.47 2.47
CA TRP A 20 -4.46 6.05 3.73
C TRP A 20 -3.30 7.03 3.51
N SER A 21 -2.31 6.67 2.70
CA SER A 21 -1.18 7.53 2.34
C SER A 21 -1.64 8.82 1.64
N LEU A 22 -2.58 8.72 0.69
CA LEU A 22 -3.16 9.89 0.01
C LEU A 22 -3.95 10.78 0.97
N ARG A 23 -4.78 10.19 1.85
CA ARG A 23 -5.62 10.91 2.80
C ARG A 23 -4.82 11.63 3.86
N THR A 24 -3.82 10.97 4.42
CA THR A 24 -2.98 11.51 5.48
C THR A 24 -1.83 12.36 4.96
N ARG A 25 -1.66 12.44 3.63
CA ARG A 25 -0.49 13.03 2.96
C ARG A 25 0.81 12.49 3.55
N ALA A 26 0.87 11.19 3.80
CA ALA A 26 2.05 10.55 4.40
C ALA A 26 3.33 10.80 3.57
N TYR A 27 3.19 11.11 2.28
CA TYR A 27 4.28 11.47 1.37
C TYR A 27 4.83 12.90 1.54
N THR A 28 4.19 13.79 2.30
CA THR A 28 4.71 15.17 2.54
C THR A 28 5.51 15.29 3.82
N ASP A 29 5.11 14.55 4.87
CA ASP A 29 5.56 14.86 6.24
C ASP A 29 6.38 13.75 6.90
N ARG A 30 6.52 12.57 6.28
CA ARG A 30 6.99 11.39 7.02
C ARG A 30 8.23 10.73 6.43
N ILE A 31 9.32 10.93 7.17
CA ILE A 31 10.11 9.85 7.76
C ILE A 31 9.23 8.60 7.91
N SER A 32 9.53 7.49 7.22
CA SER A 32 8.71 6.28 7.37
C SER A 32 8.61 5.87 8.85
N PRO A 33 7.57 5.16 9.34
CA PRO A 33 7.51 4.72 10.74
C PRO A 33 8.75 3.94 11.20
N ILE A 34 9.39 3.24 10.25
CA ILE A 34 10.66 2.54 10.43
C ILE A 34 11.80 3.54 10.62
N GLU A 35 11.86 4.55 9.76
CA GLU A 35 12.85 5.61 9.83
C GLU A 35 12.65 6.47 11.09
N ALA A 36 11.42 6.67 11.58
CA ALA A 36 11.15 7.36 12.83
C ALA A 36 11.60 6.54 14.04
N ALA A 37 11.46 5.21 13.96
CA ALA A 37 12.01 4.30 14.95
C ALA A 37 13.54 4.28 14.93
N ILE A 38 14.16 4.32 13.74
CA ILE A 38 15.62 4.38 13.57
C ILE A 38 16.15 5.71 14.08
N LEU A 39 15.59 6.85 13.69
CA LEU A 39 16.01 8.18 14.15
C LEU A 39 15.87 8.31 15.66
N LYS A 40 14.82 7.71 16.25
CA LYS A 40 14.63 7.65 17.70
C LYS A 40 15.68 6.78 18.41
N THR A 41 16.19 5.72 17.77
CA THR A 41 17.22 4.86 18.36
C THR A 41 18.65 5.32 18.08
N THR A 42 18.89 6.01 16.97
CA THR A 42 20.22 6.49 16.56
C THR A 42 20.48 7.95 16.90
N GLY A 43 19.44 8.73 17.22
CA GLY A 43 19.54 10.16 17.49
C GLY A 43 19.92 10.99 16.27
N ALA A 44 19.80 10.43 15.06
CA ALA A 44 20.09 11.13 13.82
C ALA A 44 18.93 12.05 13.43
N ASP A 45 19.26 13.13 12.71
CA ASP A 45 18.26 14.01 12.10
C ASP A 45 17.67 13.35 10.84
N PRO A 46 16.38 13.57 10.56
CA PRO A 46 15.75 13.05 9.36
C PRO A 46 16.38 13.63 8.10
N LEU A 47 16.57 12.79 7.08
CA LEU A 47 17.04 13.23 5.78
C LEU A 47 16.05 14.27 5.20
N PRO A 48 16.55 15.39 4.64
CA PRO A 48 15.69 16.38 4.02
C PRO A 48 14.98 15.74 2.82
N ILE A 49 13.66 15.69 2.88
CA ILE A 49 12.82 15.13 1.81
C ILE A 49 12.74 16.15 0.68
N SER A 50 13.23 15.80 -0.51
CA SER A 50 13.18 16.68 -1.67
C SER A 50 11.77 16.73 -2.27
N ALA A 51 11.47 17.77 -3.06
CA ALA A 51 10.20 17.84 -3.80
C ALA A 51 10.00 16.66 -4.76
N GLY A 52 11.10 16.07 -5.25
CA GLY A 52 11.08 14.86 -6.09
C GLY A 52 10.63 13.62 -5.31
N ASP A 53 11.12 13.46 -4.08
CA ASP A 53 10.75 12.34 -3.21
C ASP A 53 9.27 12.40 -2.82
N GLN A 54 8.74 13.61 -2.57
CA GLN A 54 7.32 13.82 -2.31
C GLN A 54 6.45 13.49 -3.53
N ALA A 55 6.90 13.89 -4.73
CA ALA A 55 6.21 13.58 -5.98
C ALA A 55 6.20 12.06 -6.25
N TRP A 56 7.32 11.38 -6.01
CA TRP A 56 7.43 9.93 -6.13
C TRP A 56 6.56 9.21 -5.10
N GLY A 57 6.59 9.63 -3.83
CA GLY A 57 5.75 9.04 -2.78
C GLY A 57 4.25 9.19 -3.08
N ARG A 58 3.85 10.34 -3.65
CA ARG A 58 2.47 10.56 -4.12
C ARG A 58 2.13 9.67 -5.31
N ALA A 59 3.04 9.53 -6.28
CA ALA A 59 2.86 8.65 -7.44
C ALA A 59 2.73 7.18 -6.99
N GLN A 60 3.60 6.73 -6.09
CA GLN A 60 3.56 5.39 -5.50
C GLN A 60 2.22 5.15 -4.79
N ALA A 61 1.71 6.10 -4.02
CA ALA A 61 0.41 5.97 -3.36
C ALA A 61 -0.73 5.77 -4.37
N TRP A 62 -0.73 6.52 -5.48
CA TRP A 62 -1.68 6.31 -6.58
C TRP A 62 -1.52 4.96 -7.27
N LEU A 63 -0.28 4.50 -7.48
CA LEU A 63 -0.02 3.17 -8.04
C LEU A 63 -0.54 2.06 -7.10
N MET A 64 -0.36 2.20 -5.79
CA MET A 64 -0.90 1.26 -4.80
C MET A 64 -2.42 1.20 -4.84
N VAL A 65 -3.11 2.34 -5.04
CA VAL A 65 -4.56 2.36 -5.23
C VAL A 65 -4.96 1.65 -6.52
N GLY A 66 -4.30 1.96 -7.63
CA GLY A 66 -4.61 1.34 -8.93
C GLY A 66 -4.37 -0.17 -8.95
N PHE A 67 -3.15 -0.59 -8.63
CA PHE A 67 -2.79 -2.01 -8.58
C PHE A 67 -3.54 -2.76 -7.48
N GLY A 68 -3.69 -2.18 -6.29
CA GLY A 68 -4.43 -2.79 -5.19
C GLY A 68 -5.89 -3.07 -5.56
N SER A 69 -6.56 -2.13 -6.21
CA SER A 69 -7.93 -2.31 -6.71
C SER A 69 -8.01 -3.44 -7.74
N ALA A 70 -7.11 -3.47 -8.72
CA ALA A 70 -7.10 -4.49 -9.77
C ALA A 70 -6.82 -5.89 -9.21
N ILE A 71 -5.83 -6.03 -8.31
CA ILE A 71 -5.46 -7.30 -7.68
C ILE A 71 -6.59 -7.80 -6.77
N LEU A 72 -7.22 -6.90 -6.00
CA LEU A 72 -8.36 -7.24 -5.15
C LEU A 72 -9.53 -7.77 -5.98
N ALA A 73 -9.88 -7.06 -7.07
CA ALA A 73 -10.97 -7.46 -7.95
C ALA A 73 -10.69 -8.82 -8.59
N LEU A 74 -9.49 -9.04 -9.13
CA LEU A 74 -9.11 -10.30 -9.76
C LEU A 74 -9.09 -11.47 -8.78
N GLY A 75 -8.45 -11.29 -7.62
CA GLY A 75 -8.38 -12.32 -6.57
C GLY A 75 -9.75 -12.66 -6.00
N GLY A 76 -10.56 -11.63 -5.70
CA GLY A 76 -11.92 -11.79 -5.19
C GLY A 76 -12.85 -12.47 -6.20
N PHE A 77 -12.78 -12.08 -7.48
CA PHE A 77 -13.58 -12.68 -8.54
C PHE A 77 -13.29 -14.18 -8.72
N ILE A 78 -12.01 -14.57 -8.75
CA ILE A 78 -11.64 -15.99 -8.91
C ILE A 78 -12.05 -16.81 -7.69
N VAL A 79 -11.92 -16.27 -6.48
CA VAL A 79 -12.38 -16.94 -5.26
C VAL A 79 -13.90 -17.10 -5.28
N ALA A 80 -14.65 -16.06 -5.64
CA ALA A 80 -16.11 -16.13 -5.75
C ALA A 80 -16.56 -17.18 -6.78
N LEU A 81 -15.96 -17.16 -7.99
CA LEU A 81 -16.23 -18.14 -9.03
C LEU A 81 -15.98 -19.58 -8.54
N SER A 82 -14.85 -19.80 -7.86
CA SER A 82 -14.49 -21.13 -7.34
C SER A 82 -15.45 -21.65 -6.27
N LEU A 83 -16.10 -20.74 -5.52
CA LEU A 83 -17.11 -21.11 -4.53
C LEU A 83 -18.44 -21.47 -5.21
N PHE A 84 -18.83 -20.73 -6.25
CA PHE A 84 -20.03 -21.05 -7.05
C PHE A 84 -19.91 -22.37 -7.81
N GLU A 85 -18.73 -22.74 -8.31
CA GLU A 85 -18.51 -24.03 -8.98
C GLU A 85 -18.44 -25.23 -8.02
N ALA A 86 -18.37 -24.99 -6.71
CA ALA A 86 -18.31 -26.03 -5.69
C ALA A 86 -19.68 -26.42 -5.12
N GLU A 87 -20.74 -25.72 -5.51
CA GLU A 87 -22.16 -26.01 -5.21
C GLU A 87 -22.81 -26.85 -6.32
#